data_AF-A0A357L2R2-F1
#
_entry.id   AF-A0A357L2R2-F1
#
_cell.length_a   1.000
_cell.length_b   1.000
_cell.length_c   1.000
_cell.angle_alpha   90.00
_cell.angle_beta   90.00
_cell.angle_gamma   90.00
#
_symmetry.space_group_name_H-M   'P 1'
#
loop_
_entity.id
_entity.type
_entity.pdbx_description
1 polymer ?
#
loop_
_entity_poly.entity_id
_entity_poly.type
_entity_poly.pdbx_seq_one_letter_code
_entity_poly.pdbx_strand_id
1 'polypeptide(L)'
;VTQTVPGELFILRNAGNIVPPHTQNTGAMTASIEFAVGALKVPHIVICGHSECGAMKGAMNPEGLDDFPHVKEWLGYARAAALVTKKRGAALNDKDKLDMLIRENVLLQIAHLKTHPYVAVQLASGETELHGWVYDIRSGEVLAFDERANAFVPVAQRYPQSVGAALHAPRGAAAQ
;
A
#
# COMPACT_ATOMS: atom_id res chain seq x y z
N VAL A 1 13.31 4.40 -5.37
CA VAL A 1 12.12 3.65 -5.82
C VAL A 1 11.40 4.37 -6.95
N THR A 2 10.98 5.63 -6.80
CA THR A 2 10.19 6.36 -7.81
C THR A 2 10.96 7.39 -8.67
N GLN A 3 12.22 7.71 -8.35
CA GLN A 3 13.02 8.75 -9.04
C GLN A 3 12.33 10.14 -9.11
N THR A 4 11.52 10.47 -8.10
CA THR A 4 10.80 11.75 -7.97
C THR A 4 11.66 12.82 -7.31
N VAL A 5 11.38 14.09 -7.59
CA VAL A 5 12.02 15.22 -6.88
C VAL A 5 11.28 15.55 -5.58
N PRO A 6 11.92 16.24 -4.61
CA PRO A 6 11.23 16.68 -3.40
C PRO A 6 9.97 17.50 -3.72
N GLY A 7 8.86 17.22 -3.03
CA GLY A 7 7.58 17.90 -3.23
C GLY A 7 6.59 17.16 -4.15
N GLU A 8 7.03 16.18 -4.95
CA GLU A 8 6.14 15.41 -5.83
C GLU A 8 5.39 14.28 -5.12
N LEU A 9 5.86 13.88 -3.93
CA LEU A 9 5.26 12.81 -3.14
C LEU A 9 4.78 13.32 -1.79
N PHE A 10 3.50 13.11 -1.51
CA PHE A 10 2.94 13.21 -0.17
C PHE A 10 3.01 11.84 0.50
N ILE A 11 3.92 11.68 1.48
CA ILE A 11 4.30 10.36 2.00
C ILE A 11 3.74 10.12 3.40
N LEU A 12 2.99 9.03 3.57
CA LEU A 12 2.59 8.49 4.86
C LEU A 12 3.34 7.18 5.12
N ARG A 13 3.90 7.04 6.33
CA ARG A 13 4.61 5.83 6.77
C ARG A 13 4.15 5.41 8.14
N ASN A 14 3.82 4.14 8.26
CA ASN A 14 3.47 3.50 9.53
C ASN A 14 3.89 2.02 9.48
N ALA A 15 3.75 1.30 10.60
CA ALA A 15 4.05 -0.13 10.65
C ALA A 15 3.06 -0.91 9.78
N GLY A 16 3.55 -1.52 8.70
CA GLY A 16 2.76 -2.39 7.84
C GLY A 16 1.92 -1.68 6.77
N ASN A 17 2.22 -0.40 6.48
CA ASN A 17 1.55 0.40 5.44
C ASN A 17 0.01 0.33 5.53
N ILE A 18 -0.49 0.33 6.76
CA ILE A 18 -1.89 0.12 7.12
C ILE A 18 -2.68 1.42 6.94
N VAL A 19 -3.86 1.29 6.36
CA VAL A 19 -4.89 2.32 6.33
C VAL A 19 -6.09 1.76 7.08
N PRO A 20 -6.45 2.29 8.25
CA PRO A 20 -7.69 1.90 8.91
C PRO A 20 -8.91 2.17 8.01
N PRO A 21 -9.97 1.36 8.07
CA PRO A 21 -11.26 1.73 7.51
C PRO A 21 -11.70 3.09 8.04
N HIS A 22 -12.46 3.82 7.24
CA HIS A 22 -13.01 5.10 7.68
C HIS A 22 -13.90 4.91 8.91
N THR A 23 -13.72 5.79 9.90
CA THR A 23 -14.54 5.85 11.11
C THR A 23 -14.83 7.32 11.44
N GLN A 24 -15.75 7.57 12.38
CA GLN A 24 -15.98 8.92 12.90
C GLN A 24 -14.82 9.44 13.77
N ASN A 25 -13.86 8.58 14.13
CA ASN A 25 -12.70 8.96 14.93
C ASN A 25 -11.61 9.56 14.03
N THR A 26 -11.10 10.72 14.42
CA THR A 26 -9.99 11.36 13.72
C THR A 26 -8.67 10.75 14.17
N GLY A 27 -7.97 10.11 13.24
CA GLY A 27 -6.59 9.65 13.39
C GLY A 27 -5.67 10.26 12.33
N ALA A 28 -4.36 10.21 12.55
CA ALA A 28 -3.37 10.81 11.66
C ALA A 28 -3.51 10.32 10.20
N MET A 29 -3.83 9.04 9.99
CA MET A 29 -4.06 8.49 8.66
C MET A 29 -5.31 9.09 7.99
N THR A 30 -6.45 9.12 8.68
CA THR A 30 -7.70 9.68 8.15
C THR A 30 -7.54 11.14 7.75
N ALA A 31 -6.98 11.97 8.65
CA ALA A 31 -6.77 13.39 8.38
C ALA A 31 -5.79 13.62 7.22
N SER A 32 -4.73 12.81 7.13
CA SER A 32 -3.74 12.94 6.06
C SER A 32 -4.29 12.49 4.70
N ILE A 33 -5.11 11.44 4.67
CA ILE A 33 -5.81 11.00 3.45
C ILE A 33 -6.78 12.09 2.99
N GLU A 34 -7.57 12.66 3.91
CA GLU A 34 -8.46 13.78 3.62
C GLU A 34 -7.70 14.98 3.05
N PHE A 35 -6.57 15.36 3.65
CA PHE A 35 -5.76 16.46 3.15
C PHE A 35 -5.17 16.19 1.76
N ALA A 36 -4.59 15.00 1.54
CA ALA A 36 -4.02 14.63 0.25
C ALA A 36 -5.06 14.64 -0.87
N VAL A 37 -6.26 14.14 -0.58
CA VAL A 37 -7.32 14.02 -1.58
C VAL A 37 -8.09 15.33 -1.71
N GLY A 38 -8.66 15.85 -0.63
CA GLY A 38 -9.52 17.03 -0.64
C GLY A 38 -8.77 18.34 -0.91
N ALA A 39 -7.60 18.53 -0.29
CA ALA A 39 -6.86 19.79 -0.42
C ALA A 39 -5.82 19.75 -1.55
N LEU A 40 -5.00 18.69 -1.60
CA LEU A 40 -3.94 18.58 -2.60
C LEU A 40 -4.41 17.99 -3.93
N LYS A 41 -5.58 17.32 -3.96
CA LYS A 41 -6.17 16.70 -5.15
C LYS A 41 -5.18 15.77 -5.87
N VAL A 42 -4.52 14.91 -5.09
CA VAL A 42 -3.56 13.96 -5.64
C VAL A 42 -4.25 13.03 -6.66
N PRO A 43 -3.72 12.90 -7.89
CA PRO A 43 -4.36 12.06 -8.92
C PRO A 43 -4.10 10.56 -8.70
N HIS A 44 -3.11 10.21 -7.88
CA HIS A 44 -2.70 8.83 -7.66
C HIS A 44 -2.43 8.58 -6.18
N ILE A 45 -2.95 7.46 -5.66
CA ILE A 45 -2.62 6.96 -4.32
C ILE A 45 -2.02 5.57 -4.46
N VAL A 46 -0.86 5.36 -3.84
CA VAL A 46 -0.16 4.07 -3.85
C VAL A 46 -0.13 3.49 -2.43
N ILE A 47 -0.70 2.31 -2.22
CA ILE A 47 -0.36 1.47 -1.08
C ILE A 47 0.86 0.63 -1.46
N CYS A 48 1.99 0.88 -0.79
CA CYS A 48 3.23 0.18 -1.05
C CYS A 48 3.60 -0.73 0.13
N GLY A 49 3.40 -2.03 -0.04
CA GLY A 49 3.96 -3.06 0.82
C GLY A 49 5.42 -3.36 0.47
N HIS A 50 6.08 -4.17 1.29
CA HIS A 50 7.45 -4.58 0.99
C HIS A 50 7.78 -5.98 1.53
N SER A 51 8.74 -6.67 0.89
CA SER A 51 9.24 -7.96 1.33
C SER A 51 9.81 -7.88 2.76
N GLU A 52 9.76 -8.98 3.49
CA GLU A 52 10.29 -9.11 4.86
C GLU A 52 9.67 -8.16 5.90
N CYS A 53 8.46 -7.65 5.64
CA CYS A 53 7.78 -6.69 6.51
C CYS A 53 7.59 -7.23 7.94
N GLY A 54 8.27 -6.63 8.92
CA GLY A 54 8.19 -7.02 10.34
C GLY A 54 6.78 -6.89 10.93
N ALA A 55 6.02 -5.87 10.50
CA ALA A 55 4.62 -5.71 10.89
C ALA A 55 3.75 -6.88 10.41
N MET A 56 3.97 -7.38 9.19
CA MET A 56 3.24 -8.55 8.67
C MET A 56 3.67 -9.84 9.38
N LYS A 57 4.94 -9.97 9.77
CA LYS A 57 5.39 -11.06 10.66
C LYS A 57 4.65 -11.03 12.00
N GLY A 58 4.50 -9.84 12.60
CA GLY A 58 3.68 -9.65 13.80
C GLY A 58 2.21 -10.01 13.59
N ALA A 59 1.62 -9.62 12.45
CA ALA A 59 0.23 -9.94 12.13
C ALA A 59 -0.03 -11.45 11.90
N MET A 60 0.99 -12.21 11.47
CA MET A 60 0.92 -13.69 11.39
C MET A 60 0.96 -14.36 12.76
N ASN A 61 1.64 -13.74 13.73
CA ASN A 61 1.82 -14.28 15.07
C ASN A 61 1.42 -13.25 16.16
N PRO A 62 0.11 -12.96 16.30
CA PRO A 62 -0.36 -11.91 17.21
C PRO A 62 -0.13 -12.23 18.69
N GLU A 63 0.05 -13.49 19.06
CA GLU A 63 0.41 -13.91 20.43
C GLU A 63 1.82 -13.44 20.80
N GLY A 64 2.71 -13.26 19.81
CA GLY A 64 4.05 -12.71 20.02
C GLY A 64 4.08 -11.20 20.28
N LEU A 65 2.92 -10.54 20.35
CA LEU A 65 2.78 -9.08 20.53
C LEU A 65 2.18 -8.69 21.88
N ASP A 66 2.13 -9.61 22.86
CA ASP A 66 1.48 -9.36 24.16
C ASP A 66 2.11 -8.18 24.93
N ASP A 67 3.42 -7.97 24.80
CA ASP A 67 4.13 -6.82 25.37
C ASP A 67 3.97 -5.52 24.56
N PHE A 68 3.29 -5.58 23.40
CA PHE A 68 3.11 -4.45 22.48
C PHE A 68 1.62 -4.21 22.16
N PRO A 69 0.77 -3.86 23.15
CA PRO A 69 -0.68 -3.80 22.98
C PRO A 69 -1.14 -2.86 21.85
N HIS A 70 -0.51 -1.69 21.71
CA HIS A 70 -0.83 -0.75 20.63
C HIS A 70 -0.44 -1.27 19.24
N VAL A 71 0.65 -2.05 19.13
CA VAL A 71 1.03 -2.69 17.86
C VAL A 71 0.05 -3.82 17.55
N LYS A 72 -0.32 -4.62 18.55
CA LYS A 72 -1.30 -5.70 18.41
C LYS A 72 -2.66 -5.16 17.93
N GLU A 73 -3.13 -4.06 18.52
CA GLU A 73 -4.36 -3.37 18.09
C GLU A 73 -4.21 -2.81 16.66
N TRP A 74 -3.12 -2.11 16.37
CA TRP A 74 -2.84 -1.53 15.05
C TRP A 74 -2.81 -2.59 13.94
N LEU A 75 -2.12 -3.72 14.17
CA LEU A 75 -2.06 -4.82 13.21
C LEU A 75 -3.40 -5.58 13.08
N GLY A 76 -4.36 -5.32 13.96
CA GLY A 76 -5.75 -5.75 13.82
C GLY A 76 -6.40 -5.29 12.51
N TYR A 77 -5.98 -4.14 11.95
CA TYR A 77 -6.43 -3.69 10.63
C TYR A 77 -5.90 -4.54 9.46
N ALA A 78 -4.95 -5.45 9.69
CA ALA A 78 -4.50 -6.44 8.71
C ALA A 78 -5.14 -7.84 8.91
N ARG A 79 -6.02 -7.99 9.92
CA ARG A 79 -6.56 -9.30 10.34
C ARG A 79 -7.27 -10.05 9.22
N ALA A 80 -8.03 -9.36 8.37
CA ALA A 80 -8.72 -9.99 7.26
C ALA A 80 -7.72 -10.61 6.25
N ALA A 81 -6.63 -9.91 5.94
CA ALA A 81 -5.56 -10.41 5.07
C ALA A 81 -4.85 -11.62 5.70
N ALA A 82 -4.62 -11.60 7.01
CA ALA A 82 -4.05 -12.73 7.76
C ALA A 82 -4.96 -13.97 7.72
N LEU A 83 -6.28 -13.80 7.87
CA LEU A 83 -7.25 -14.89 7.79
C LEU A 83 -7.33 -15.49 6.38
N VAL A 84 -7.34 -14.63 5.34
CA VAL A 84 -7.31 -15.07 3.93
C VAL A 84 -6.03 -15.87 3.66
N THR A 85 -4.89 -15.37 4.10
CA THR A 85 -3.58 -16.03 3.97
C THR A 85 -3.56 -17.37 4.70
N LYS A 86 -4.07 -17.44 5.94
CA LYS A 86 -4.16 -18.68 6.71
C LYS A 86 -5.00 -19.74 5.98
N LYS A 87 -6.10 -19.34 5.35
CA LYS A 87 -7.00 -20.23 4.61
C LYS A 87 -6.40 -20.69 3.27
N ARG A 88 -5.92 -19.75 2.45
CA ARG A 88 -5.44 -20.04 1.08
C ARG A 88 -4.01 -20.57 1.04
N GLY A 89 -3.18 -20.14 1.98
CA GLY A 89 -1.79 -20.52 2.11
C GLY A 89 -1.55 -21.67 3.07
N ALA A 90 -2.56 -22.48 3.42
CA ALA A 90 -2.43 -23.54 4.43
C ALA A 90 -1.27 -24.50 4.16
N ALA A 91 -1.04 -24.85 2.88
CA ALA A 91 0.02 -25.75 2.43
C ALA A 91 1.37 -25.04 2.15
N LEU A 92 1.44 -23.72 2.29
CA LEU A 92 2.67 -22.95 2.04
C LEU A 92 3.60 -22.97 3.24
N ASN A 93 4.90 -22.81 3.00
CA ASN A 93 5.87 -22.53 4.06
C ASN A 93 5.68 -21.10 4.60
N ASP A 94 6.35 -20.77 5.70
CA ASP A 94 6.16 -19.49 6.38
C ASP A 94 6.62 -18.28 5.56
N LYS A 95 7.65 -18.45 4.72
CA LYS A 95 8.13 -17.40 3.82
C LYS A 95 7.06 -17.08 2.77
N ASP A 96 6.52 -18.10 2.11
CA ASP A 96 5.51 -17.94 1.06
C ASP A 96 4.17 -17.45 1.65
N LYS A 97 3.84 -17.82 2.89
CA LYS A 97 2.72 -17.23 3.64
C LYS A 97 2.95 -15.75 3.92
N LEU A 98 4.15 -15.35 4.33
CA LEU A 98 4.47 -13.95 4.56
C LEU A 98 4.35 -13.13 3.26
N ASP A 99 4.88 -13.64 2.15
CA ASP A 99 4.79 -12.99 0.85
C ASP A 99 3.33 -12.86 0.38
N MET A 100 2.52 -13.90 0.60
CA MET A 100 1.07 -13.84 0.37
C MET A 100 0.41 -12.79 1.27
N LEU A 101 0.70 -12.76 2.57
CA LEU A 101 0.13 -11.80 3.50
C LEU A 101 0.46 -10.36 3.12
N ILE A 102 1.70 -10.08 2.71
CA ILE A 102 2.10 -8.74 2.26
C ILE A 102 1.22 -8.29 1.09
N ARG A 103 0.98 -9.17 0.10
CA ARG A 103 0.13 -8.89 -1.06
C ARG A 103 -1.33 -8.72 -0.66
N GLU A 104 -1.88 -9.63 0.13
CA GLU A 104 -3.26 -9.55 0.63
C GLU A 104 -3.48 -8.31 1.50
N ASN A 105 -2.48 -7.88 2.28
CA ASN A 105 -2.53 -6.67 3.07
C ASN A 105 -2.62 -5.43 2.16
N VAL A 106 -1.80 -5.34 1.10
CA VAL A 106 -1.90 -4.23 0.13
C VAL A 106 -3.31 -4.11 -0.44
N LEU A 107 -3.91 -5.23 -0.85
CA LEU A 107 -5.28 -5.25 -1.37
C LEU A 107 -6.32 -4.86 -0.32
N LEU A 108 -6.15 -5.32 0.92
CA LEU A 108 -7.03 -4.95 2.03
C LEU A 108 -6.96 -3.45 2.32
N GLN A 109 -5.76 -2.86 2.34
CA GLN A 109 -5.62 -1.43 2.62
C GLN A 109 -6.18 -0.56 1.47
N ILE A 110 -6.13 -1.04 0.23
CA ILE A 110 -6.87 -0.42 -0.90
C ILE A 110 -8.38 -0.48 -0.65
N ALA A 111 -8.90 -1.62 -0.19
CA ALA A 111 -10.31 -1.73 0.15
C ALA A 111 -10.70 -0.78 1.29
N HIS A 112 -9.84 -0.61 2.30
CA HIS A 112 -10.04 0.36 3.37
C HIS A 112 -10.02 1.80 2.86
N LEU A 113 -9.06 2.17 1.99
CA LEU A 113 -9.02 3.50 1.37
C LEU A 113 -10.35 3.86 0.69
N LYS A 114 -10.96 2.91 -0.02
CA LYS A 114 -12.25 3.11 -0.69
C LYS A 114 -13.41 3.45 0.26
N THR A 115 -13.24 3.23 1.57
CA THR A 115 -14.25 3.62 2.59
C THR A 115 -14.13 5.08 3.03
N HIS A 116 -13.04 5.78 2.71
CA HIS A 116 -12.84 7.19 3.08
C HIS A 116 -13.67 8.10 2.15
N PRO A 117 -14.50 9.02 2.68
CA PRO A 117 -15.46 9.79 1.88
C PRO A 117 -14.84 10.56 0.70
N TYR A 118 -13.76 11.31 0.93
CA TYR A 118 -13.11 12.07 -0.14
C TYR A 118 -12.48 11.16 -1.20
N VAL A 119 -11.95 10.00 -0.81
CA VAL A 119 -11.44 8.99 -1.75
C VAL A 119 -12.58 8.43 -2.59
N ALA A 120 -13.71 8.09 -1.96
CA ALA A 120 -14.89 7.58 -2.66
C ALA A 120 -15.44 8.58 -3.68
N VAL A 121 -15.50 9.86 -3.32
CA VAL A 121 -15.94 10.95 -4.22
C VAL A 121 -14.99 11.06 -5.43
N GLN A 122 -13.68 11.12 -5.22
CA GLN A 122 -12.73 11.29 -6.33
C GLN A 122 -12.59 10.04 -7.21
N LEU A 123 -12.79 8.85 -6.66
CA LEU A 123 -12.88 7.64 -7.48
C LEU A 123 -14.11 7.64 -8.36
N ALA A 124 -15.26 8.11 -7.84
CA ALA A 124 -16.49 8.20 -8.61
C ALA A 124 -16.43 9.26 -9.72
N SER A 125 -15.68 10.34 -9.53
CA SER A 125 -15.44 11.36 -10.57
C SER A 125 -14.32 10.99 -11.56
N GLY A 126 -13.53 9.96 -11.27
CA GLY A 126 -12.38 9.57 -12.08
C GLY A 126 -11.17 10.50 -11.92
N GLU A 127 -11.13 11.30 -10.85
CA GLU A 127 -10.05 12.26 -10.57
C GLU A 127 -8.87 11.62 -9.84
N THR A 128 -9.08 10.49 -9.16
CA THR A 128 -8.03 9.73 -8.45
C THR A 128 -8.01 8.27 -8.89
N GLU A 129 -6.81 7.70 -9.01
CA GLU A 129 -6.60 6.26 -9.16
C GLU A 129 -5.89 5.66 -7.93
N LEU A 130 -6.24 4.40 -7.61
CA LEU A 130 -5.57 3.63 -6.56
C LEU A 130 -4.63 2.60 -7.15
N HIS A 131 -3.48 2.41 -6.49
CA HIS A 131 -2.45 1.46 -6.91
C HIS A 131 -1.95 0.63 -5.72
N GLY A 132 -1.74 -0.66 -5.95
CA GLY A 132 -1.16 -1.58 -4.97
C GLY A 132 0.20 -2.05 -5.41
N TRP A 133 1.24 -1.69 -4.67
CA TRP A 133 2.62 -2.06 -4.98
C TRP A 133 3.21 -2.95 -3.89
N VAL A 134 4.15 -3.81 -4.29
CA VAL A 134 5.03 -4.56 -3.39
C VAL A 134 6.47 -4.33 -3.84
N TYR A 135 7.27 -3.74 -2.95
CA TYR A 135 8.69 -3.52 -3.13
C TYR A 135 9.52 -4.67 -2.55
N ASP A 136 10.32 -5.34 -3.37
CA ASP A 136 11.31 -6.29 -2.90
C ASP A 136 12.57 -5.53 -2.46
N ILE A 137 12.88 -5.58 -1.16
CA ILE A 137 14.02 -4.84 -0.58
C ILE A 137 15.37 -5.45 -0.96
N ARG A 138 15.41 -6.72 -1.39
CA ARG A 138 16.65 -7.41 -1.75
C ARG A 138 17.00 -7.16 -3.21
N SER A 139 16.04 -7.31 -4.11
CA SER A 139 16.25 -7.11 -5.55
C SER A 139 16.09 -5.65 -5.98
N GLY A 140 15.34 -4.86 -5.22
CA GLY A 140 14.95 -3.50 -5.59
C GLY A 140 13.78 -3.45 -6.59
N GLU A 141 13.21 -4.60 -6.95
CA GLU A 141 12.09 -4.67 -7.88
C GLU A 141 10.79 -4.20 -7.24
N VAL A 142 9.88 -3.66 -8.05
CA VAL A 142 8.54 -3.29 -7.64
C VAL A 142 7.54 -4.05 -8.51
N LEU A 143 6.63 -4.76 -7.84
CA LEU A 143 5.47 -5.36 -8.47
C LEU A 143 4.24 -4.49 -8.21
N ALA A 144 3.38 -4.34 -9.20
CA ALA A 144 2.10 -3.65 -9.10
C ALA A 144 0.95 -4.62 -9.34
N PHE A 145 -0.15 -4.42 -8.63
CA PHE A 145 -1.37 -5.19 -8.81
C PHE A 145 -2.05 -4.82 -10.14
N ASP A 146 -2.29 -5.82 -10.97
CA ASP A 146 -3.10 -5.75 -12.17
C ASP A 146 -4.45 -6.40 -11.89
N GLU A 147 -5.52 -5.59 -11.90
CA GLU A 147 -6.88 -6.06 -11.66
C GLU A 147 -7.38 -7.01 -12.76
N ARG A 148 -6.92 -6.85 -14.01
CA ARG A 148 -7.34 -7.70 -15.13
C ARG A 148 -6.71 -9.08 -15.05
N ALA A 149 -5.43 -9.13 -14.67
CA ALA A 149 -4.72 -10.40 -14.45
C ALA A 149 -5.00 -10.99 -13.06
N ASN A 150 -5.60 -10.21 -12.16
CA ASN A 150 -5.75 -10.53 -10.73
C ASN A 150 -4.44 -10.99 -10.09
N ALA A 151 -3.34 -10.30 -10.40
CA ALA A 151 -2.00 -10.69 -10.03
C ALA A 151 -1.08 -9.49 -9.83
N PHE A 152 -0.03 -9.67 -9.04
CA PHE A 152 1.08 -8.73 -8.97
C PHE A 152 2.06 -9.02 -10.11
N VAL A 153 2.28 -8.02 -10.97
CA VAL A 153 3.18 -8.09 -12.13
C VAL A 153 4.23 -6.98 -12.03
N PRO A 154 5.39 -7.07 -12.71
CA PRO A 154 6.37 -5.98 -12.70
C PRO A 154 5.74 -4.62 -13.06
N VAL A 155 6.15 -3.55 -12.38
CA VAL A 155 5.63 -2.18 -12.62
C VAL A 155 5.74 -1.78 -14.10
N ALA A 156 6.83 -2.16 -14.77
CA ALA A 156 7.02 -1.90 -16.20
C ALA A 156 5.99 -2.61 -17.10
N GLN A 157 5.49 -3.78 -16.67
CA GLN A 157 4.42 -4.48 -17.36
C GLN A 157 3.06 -3.83 -17.07
N ARG A 158 2.80 -3.41 -15.82
CA ARG A 158 1.52 -2.80 -15.42
C ARG A 158 1.33 -1.39 -15.99
N TYR A 159 2.40 -0.62 -16.11
CA TYR A 159 2.39 0.78 -16.55
C TYR A 159 3.39 1.01 -17.70
N PRO A 160 3.20 0.35 -18.85
CA PRO A 160 4.19 0.36 -19.94
C PRO A 160 4.40 1.77 -20.51
N GLN A 161 3.36 2.60 -20.55
CA GLN A 161 3.44 3.97 -21.07
C GLN A 161 4.11 4.95 -20.08
N SER A 162 3.97 4.71 -18.76
CA SER A 162 4.52 5.58 -17.72
C SER A 162 6.02 5.36 -17.49
N VAL A 163 6.50 4.12 -17.65
CA VAL A 163 7.93 3.79 -17.51
C VAL A 163 8.75 4.32 -18.70
N GLY A 164 8.18 4.33 -19.91
CA GLY A 164 8.83 4.94 -21.08
C GLY A 164 9.06 6.45 -20.94
N ALA A 165 8.08 7.17 -20.38
CA ALA A 165 8.20 8.61 -20.15
C ALA A 165 9.24 8.96 -19.06
N ALA A 166 9.30 8.18 -17.96
CA ALA A 166 10.26 8.41 -16.88
C ALA A 166 11.73 8.15 -17.28
N LEU A 167 11.97 7.25 -18.25
CA LEU A 167 13.32 6.98 -18.78
C LEU A 167 13.80 8.04 -19.78
N HIS A 168 12.89 8.87 -20.30
CA HIS A 168 13.19 9.90 -21.32
C HIS A 168 13.03 11.33 -20.80
N ALA A 169 12.59 11.52 -19.55
CA ALA A 169 12.59 12.84 -18.92
C ALA A 169 14.04 13.31 -18.68
N PRO A 170 14.40 14.54 -19.07
CA PRO A 170 15.75 15.06 -18.88
C PRO A 170 16.11 15.07 -17.39
N ARG A 171 17.19 14.36 -17.05
CA ARG A 171 17.71 14.30 -15.67
C ARG A 171 18.29 15.66 -15.31
N GLY A 172 17.57 16.39 -14.47
CA GLY A 172 18.08 17.62 -13.85
C GLY A 172 17.80 18.88 -14.66
N ALA A 173 16.63 19.47 -14.43
CA ALA A 173 16.54 20.91 -14.31
C ALA A 173 16.05 21.19 -12.89
N ALA A 174 17.01 21.40 -11.99
CA ALA A 174 16.72 22.03 -10.71
C ALA A 174 16.12 23.41 -11.01
N ALA A 175 14.86 23.63 -10.63
CA ALA A 175 14.25 24.94 -10.62
C ALA A 175 14.31 25.49 -9.19
N GLN A 176 15.32 26.32 -8.99
CA GLN A 176 15.47 27.48 -8.09
C GLN A 176 14.75 27.49 -6.74
#